data_AF-A0A367R2B7-F1
#
_entry.id   AF-A0A367R2B7-F1
#
_cell.length_a   1.000
_cell.length_b   1.000
_cell.length_c   1.000
_cell.angle_alpha   90.00
_cell.angle_beta   90.00
_cell.angle_gamma   90.00
#
_symmetry.space_group_name_H-M   'P 1'
#
loop_
_entity.id
_entity.type
_entity.pdbx_description
1 polymer ?
#
loop_
_entity_poly.entity_id
_entity_poly.type
_entity_poly.pdbx_seq_one_letter_code
_entity_poly.pdbx_strand_id
1 'polypeptide(L)'
;MQILKRSIKPETYISFLYVYQTTWGTAGDICLVRESVANSGQSKFVGHKIKLALPKGMERDRVANFPVIKVAGNVGDGHPKDCPFEWEAYEGVDREIAIAALKPWGFKLIESTD
;
A
#
# COMPACT_ATOMS: atom_id res chain seq x y z
N MET A 1 -20.79 -27.25 3.96
CA MET A 1 -19.67 -26.80 3.12
C MET A 1 -18.48 -26.48 4.04
N GLN A 2 -17.43 -27.29 4.03
CA GLN A 2 -16.22 -26.97 4.78
C GLN A 2 -15.41 -25.94 3.98
N ILE A 3 -15.35 -24.70 4.50
CA ILE A 3 -14.46 -23.67 3.97
C ILE A 3 -13.04 -24.11 4.32
N LEU A 4 -12.36 -24.74 3.35
CA LEU A 4 -10.92 -24.99 3.44
C LEU A 4 -10.25 -23.61 3.53
N LYS A 5 -9.92 -23.17 4.75
CA LYS A 5 -9.05 -22.02 4.99
C LYS A 5 -7.67 -22.37 4.42
N ARG A 6 -7.49 -22.16 3.11
CA ARG A 6 -6.17 -22.27 2.49
C ARG A 6 -5.28 -21.24 3.16
N SER A 7 -4.24 -21.71 3.86
CA SER A 7 -3.22 -20.82 4.39
C SER A 7 -2.68 -19.95 3.27
N ILE A 8 -2.83 -18.64 3.42
CA ILE A 8 -2.33 -17.65 2.47
C ILE A 8 -0.80 -17.68 2.58
N LYS A 9 -0.12 -18.13 1.52
CA LYS A 9 1.34 -18.11 1.49
C LYS A 9 1.81 -16.66 1.38
N PRO A 10 2.81 -16.23 2.18
CA PRO A 10 3.37 -14.90 2.05
C PRO A 10 4.06 -14.76 0.69
N GLU A 11 3.81 -13.64 0.02
CA GLU A 11 4.42 -13.26 -1.25
C GLU A 11 5.23 -11.95 -1.07
N THR A 12 6.18 -11.70 -1.98
CA THR A 12 6.97 -10.46 -1.98
C THR A 12 6.24 -9.36 -2.74
N TYR A 13 6.10 -8.21 -2.09
CA TYR A 13 5.54 -6.99 -2.65
C TYR A 13 6.58 -5.87 -2.59
N ILE A 14 6.50 -4.93 -3.52
CA ILE A 14 7.21 -3.66 -3.49
C ILE A 14 6.23 -2.62 -2.95
N SER A 15 6.53 -2.09 -1.76
CA SER A 15 5.86 -0.92 -1.17
C SER A 15 6.46 0.33 -1.79
N PHE A 16 5.63 1.12 -2.49
CA PHE A 16 6.05 2.36 -3.12
C PHE A 16 5.11 3.51 -2.77
N LEU A 17 5.67 4.71 -2.66
CA LEU A 17 4.92 5.94 -2.46
C LEU A 17 4.47 6.48 -3.82
N TYR A 18 3.15 6.56 -4.00
CA TYR A 18 2.51 7.15 -5.16
C TYR A 18 2.00 8.55 -4.81
N VAL A 19 2.67 9.58 -5.30
CA VAL A 19 2.26 10.98 -5.11
C VAL A 19 1.57 11.48 -6.37
N TYR A 20 0.44 12.16 -6.22
CA TYR A 20 -0.34 12.71 -7.33
C TYR A 20 -0.99 14.04 -6.96
N GLN A 21 -1.32 14.84 -7.97
CA GLN A 21 -2.00 16.12 -7.81
C GLN A 21 -3.51 15.91 -7.79
N THR A 22 -4.20 16.63 -6.90
CA THR A 22 -5.66 16.67 -6.77
C THR A 22 -6.15 18.11 -6.84
N THR A 23 -7.46 18.31 -6.93
CA THR A 23 -8.07 19.65 -6.94
C THR A 23 -7.90 20.43 -5.64
N TRP A 24 -7.56 19.75 -4.54
CA TRP A 24 -7.40 20.36 -3.22
C TRP A 24 -5.94 20.36 -2.73
N GLY A 25 -4.99 19.85 -3.52
CA GLY A 25 -3.57 19.82 -3.15
C GLY A 25 -2.84 18.58 -3.64
N THR A 26 -1.74 18.25 -2.97
CA THR A 26 -0.94 17.06 -3.28
C THR A 26 -1.40 15.91 -2.38
N ALA A 27 -1.69 14.74 -2.98
CA ALA A 27 -2.07 13.54 -2.25
C ALA A 27 -0.99 12.46 -2.38
N GLY A 28 -0.97 11.53 -1.43
CA GLY A 28 -0.01 10.43 -1.41
C GLY A 28 -0.65 9.13 -0.97
N ASP A 29 -0.41 8.06 -1.72
CA ASP A 29 -0.81 6.70 -1.38
C ASP A 29 0.43 5.83 -1.20
N ILE A 30 0.42 4.99 -0.16
CA ILE A 30 1.33 3.84 -0.11
C ILE A 30 0.64 2.68 -0.78
N CYS A 31 1.31 2.17 -1.81
CA CYS A 31 0.82 1.13 -2.69
C CYS A 31 1.74 -0.09 -2.62
N LEU A 32 1.14 -1.28 -2.76
CA LEU A 32 1.87 -2.53 -2.94
C LEU A 32 1.68 -3.04 -4.36
N VAL A 33 2.80 -3.37 -5.01
CA VAL A 33 2.79 -4.14 -6.26
C VAL A 33 3.51 -5.46 -6.06
N ARG A 34 2.95 -6.55 -6.56
CA ARG A 34 3.60 -7.87 -6.47
C ARG A 34 4.92 -7.84 -7.24
N GLU A 35 6.00 -8.35 -6.63
CA GLU A 35 7.34 -8.31 -7.25
C GLU A 35 7.36 -8.98 -8.63
N SER A 36 6.66 -10.11 -8.79
CA SER A 36 6.56 -10.80 -10.08
C SER A 36 5.89 -9.95 -11.16
N VAL A 37 4.89 -9.14 -10.78
CA VAL A 37 4.17 -8.25 -11.70
C VAL A 37 5.04 -7.06 -12.06
N ALA A 38 5.68 -6.42 -11.07
CA ALA A 38 6.62 -5.33 -11.29
C ALA A 38 7.79 -5.74 -12.21
N ASN A 39 8.36 -6.92 -12.00
CA ASN A 39 9.47 -7.43 -12.80
C ASN A 39 9.08 -7.84 -14.23
N SER A 40 7.81 -8.14 -14.47
CA SER A 40 7.32 -8.49 -15.81
C SER A 40 7.14 -7.29 -16.73
N GLY A 41 7.11 -6.08 -16.18
CA GLY A 41 6.95 -4.85 -16.93
C GLY A 41 8.26 -4.13 -17.26
N GLN A 42 8.15 -3.04 -18.01
CA GLN A 42 9.30 -2.17 -18.33
C GLN A 42 9.51 -1.05 -17.29
N SER A 43 8.54 -0.83 -16.40
CA SER A 43 8.56 0.26 -15.43
C SER A 43 9.34 -0.13 -14.16
N LYS A 44 10.26 0.73 -13.74
CA LYS A 44 10.98 0.57 -12.47
C LYS A 44 10.17 1.16 -11.33
N PHE A 45 9.70 0.31 -10.42
CA PHE A 45 9.12 0.73 -9.15
C PHE A 45 10.25 1.05 -8.16
N VAL A 46 10.26 2.27 -7.62
CA VAL A 46 11.19 2.68 -6.57
C VAL A 46 10.47 2.56 -5.23
N GLY A 47 10.93 1.64 -4.39
CA GLY A 47 10.27 1.34 -3.13
C GLY A 47 10.98 0.27 -2.31
N HIS A 48 10.31 -0.20 -1.26
CA HIS A 48 10.84 -1.18 -0.31
C HIS A 48 10.19 -2.55 -0.51
N LYS A 49 11.01 -3.60 -0.55
CA LYS A 49 10.49 -4.97 -0.61
C LYS A 49 9.96 -5.40 0.75
N ILE A 50 8.75 -5.93 0.78
CA ILE A 50 8.10 -6.47 1.98
C ILE A 50 7.49 -7.83 1.67
N LYS A 51 7.43 -8.71 2.67
CA LYS A 51 6.76 -10.02 2.55
C LYS A 51 5.45 -9.99 3.33
N LEU A 52 4.34 -10.24 2.65
CA LEU A 52 3.00 -10.19 3.25
C LEU A 52 2.14 -11.36 2.76
N ALA A 53 1.29 -11.86 3.64
CA ALA A 53 0.28 -12.87 3.31
C ALA A 53 -1.03 -12.18 2.93
N LEU A 54 -1.15 -11.73 1.68
CA LEU A 54 -2.35 -11.08 1.16
C LEU A 54 -3.20 -12.05 0.33
N PRO A 55 -4.54 -12.02 0.45
CA PRO A 55 -5.41 -12.82 -0.39
C PRO A 55 -5.24 -12.42 -1.86
N LYS A 56 -5.28 -13.41 -2.76
CA LYS A 56 -5.24 -13.16 -4.21
C LYS A 56 -6.45 -12.34 -4.64
N GLY A 57 -6.24 -11.31 -5.48
CA GLY A 57 -7.31 -10.45 -5.99
C GLY A 57 -7.60 -9.24 -5.10
N MET A 58 -6.73 -8.96 -4.13
CA MET A 58 -6.76 -7.70 -3.38
C MET A 58 -6.25 -6.52 -4.22
N GLU A 59 -5.56 -6.77 -5.34
CA GLU A 59 -5.13 -5.76 -6.31
C GLU A 59 -6.34 -5.11 -7.01
N ARG A 60 -6.92 -4.09 -6.37
CA ARG A 60 -8.13 -3.38 -6.83
C ARG A 60 -7.82 -2.16 -7.69
N ASP A 61 -6.64 -1.58 -7.52
CA ASP A 61 -6.24 -0.34 -8.16
C ASP A 61 -5.23 -0.56 -9.29
N ARG A 62 -5.02 0.48 -10.10
CA ARG A 62 -3.97 0.48 -11.13
C ARG A 62 -3.16 1.76 -11.08
N VAL A 63 -1.83 1.61 -11.08
CA VAL A 63 -0.87 2.70 -11.24
C VAL A 63 0.01 2.38 -12.43
N ALA A 64 0.06 3.28 -13.41
CA ALA A 64 0.81 3.08 -14.66
C ALA A 64 0.50 1.75 -15.37
N ASN A 65 -0.78 1.34 -15.38
CA ASN A 65 -1.28 0.04 -15.89
C ASN A 65 -0.87 -1.22 -15.11
N PHE A 66 -0.15 -1.08 -14.00
CA PHE A 66 0.13 -2.21 -13.10
C PHE A 66 -0.96 -2.35 -12.06
N PRO A 67 -1.43 -3.58 -11.77
CA PRO A 67 -2.34 -3.83 -10.66
C PRO A 67 -1.62 -3.60 -9.33
N VAL A 68 -2.22 -2.79 -8.46
CA VAL A 68 -1.66 -2.42 -7.15
C VAL A 68 -2.72 -2.53 -6.05
N ILE A 69 -2.24 -2.60 -4.81
CA ILE A 69 -3.06 -2.57 -3.61
C ILE A 69 -2.74 -1.25 -2.90
N LYS A 70 -3.72 -0.35 -2.83
CA LYS A 70 -3.60 0.84 -1.97
C LYS A 70 -3.81 0.41 -0.52
N VAL A 71 -2.82 0.65 0.34
CA VAL A 71 -2.85 0.19 1.73
C VAL A 71 -3.01 1.33 2.72
N ALA A 72 -2.47 2.50 2.43
CA ALA A 72 -2.69 3.69 3.22
C ALA A 72 -2.67 4.96 2.37
N GLY A 73 -3.47 5.95 2.75
CA GLY A 73 -3.51 7.28 2.15
C GLY A 73 -3.06 8.35 3.16
N ASN A 74 -2.37 9.37 2.67
CA ASN A 74 -2.01 10.54 3.48
C ASN A 74 -3.21 11.47 3.61
N VAL A 75 -3.51 11.88 4.84
CA VAL A 75 -4.65 12.77 5.17
C VAL A 75 -4.21 14.17 5.61
N GLY A 76 -2.90 14.40 5.72
CA GLY A 76 -2.34 15.70 6.06
C GLY A 76 -2.41 16.71 4.91
N ASP A 77 -2.44 17.99 5.25
CA ASP A 77 -2.29 19.06 4.28
C ASP A 77 -0.81 19.26 3.92
N GLY A 78 -0.46 19.14 2.64
CA GLY A 78 0.90 19.40 2.16
C GLY A 78 1.47 18.26 1.33
N HIS A 79 2.81 18.22 1.19
CA HIS A 79 3.45 17.13 0.46
C HIS A 79 3.54 15.89 1.36
N PRO A 80 3.16 14.67 0.91
CA PRO A 80 3.08 13.46 1.76
C PRO A 80 4.36 13.05 2.48
N LYS A 81 5.52 13.54 2.03
CA LYS A 81 6.82 13.32 2.69
C LYS A 81 7.02 14.19 3.93
N ASP A 82 6.32 15.32 4.00
CA ASP A 82 6.42 16.29 5.08
C ASP A 82 5.43 15.96 6.21
N CYS A 83 4.47 15.06 5.95
CA CYS A 83 3.43 14.59 6.87
C CYS A 83 3.60 13.10 7.23
N PRO A 84 4.69 12.67 7.88
CA PRO A 84 4.96 11.26 8.16
C PRO A 84 4.00 10.63 9.19
N PHE A 85 3.24 11.43 9.93
CA PHE A 85 2.37 10.96 11.02
C PHE A 85 0.88 10.95 10.67
N GLU A 86 0.52 11.32 9.44
CA GLU A 86 -0.86 11.55 9.03
C GLU A 86 -1.27 10.57 7.93
N TRP A 87 -1.29 9.27 8.26
CA TRP A 87 -1.63 8.20 7.33
C TRP A 87 -2.79 7.36 7.84
N GLU A 88 -3.76 7.09 6.97
CA GLU A 88 -4.92 6.25 7.29
C GLU A 88 -4.94 5.00 6.40
N ALA A 89 -5.39 3.88 6.96
CA ALA A 89 -5.51 2.63 6.21
C ALA A 89 -6.77 2.68 5.34
N TYR A 90 -6.67 2.16 4.11
CA TYR A 90 -7.85 2.04 3.26
C TYR A 90 -8.85 1.02 3.81
N GLU A 91 -10.14 1.24 3.54
CA GLU A 91 -11.20 0.35 3.99
C GLU A 91 -10.98 -1.10 3.52
N GLY A 92 -11.05 -2.05 4.47
CA GLY A 92 -10.83 -3.47 4.21
C GLY A 92 -9.35 -3.88 4.15
N VAL A 93 -8.42 -2.98 4.43
CA VAL A 93 -7.00 -3.30 4.65
C VAL A 93 -6.78 -3.52 6.15
N ASP A 94 -6.22 -4.68 6.50
CA ASP A 94 -5.87 -4.95 7.90
C ASP A 94 -4.83 -3.94 8.40
N ARG A 95 -4.99 -3.47 9.64
CA ARG A 95 -4.10 -2.49 10.26
C ARG A 95 -2.66 -2.96 10.27
N GLU A 96 -2.40 -4.25 10.53
CA GLU A 96 -1.04 -4.81 10.53
C GLU A 96 -0.41 -4.77 9.14
N ILE A 97 -1.20 -4.98 8.08
CA ILE A 97 -0.75 -4.85 6.69
C ILE A 97 -0.34 -3.39 6.41
N ALA A 98 -1.18 -2.43 6.79
CA ALA A 98 -0.92 -1.01 6.60
C ALA A 98 0.36 -0.58 7.35
N ILE A 99 0.49 -0.97 8.62
CA ILE A 99 1.68 -0.69 9.44
C ILE A 99 2.93 -1.31 8.81
N ALA A 100 2.86 -2.56 8.36
CA ALA A 100 3.99 -3.24 7.73
C ALA A 100 4.43 -2.56 6.42
N ALA A 101 3.47 -2.01 5.66
CA ALA A 101 3.77 -1.29 4.42
C ALA A 101 4.30 0.13 4.65
N LEU A 102 3.87 0.81 5.72
CA LEU A 102 4.29 2.15 6.11
C LEU A 102 5.65 2.17 6.83
N LYS A 103 5.95 1.14 7.63
CA LYS A 103 7.16 1.06 8.45
C LYS A 103 8.48 1.32 7.70
N PRO A 104 8.71 0.80 6.47
CA PRO A 104 9.94 1.08 5.71
C PRO A 104 10.11 2.55 5.34
N TRP A 105 9.02 3.31 5.28
CA TRP A 105 9.00 4.74 4.95
C TRP A 105 9.14 5.64 6.19
N GLY A 106 9.10 5.07 7.40
CA GLY A 106 9.07 5.84 8.64
C GLY A 106 7.71 6.52 8.90
N PHE A 107 6.68 6.15 8.14
CA PHE A 107 5.33 6.70 8.29
C PHE A 107 4.58 5.98 9.41
N LYS A 108 3.73 6.72 10.13
CA LYS A 108 2.88 6.18 11.19
C LYS A 108 1.42 6.24 10.77
N LEU A 109 0.75 5.11 10.96
CA LEU A 109 -0.69 5.03 10.84
C LEU A 109 -1.33 5.79 12.01
N ILE A 110 -2.31 6.64 11.73
CA ILE A 110 -3.12 7.30 12.76
C ILE A 110 -3.83 6.20 13.55
N GLU A 111 -3.78 6.32 14.88
CA GLU A 111 -4.55 5.45 15.74
C GLU A 111 -5.99 5.96 15.72
N SER A 112 -6.88 5.29 14.99
CA SER A 112 -8.32 5.47 15.20
C SER A 112 -8.60 5.14 16.66
N THR A 113 -8.82 6.19 17.45
CA THR A 113 -9.27 6.07 18.83
C THR A 113 -10.77 5.87 18.72
N ASP A 114 -11.20 4.61 18.72
CA ASP A 114 -12.61 4.24 18.93
C ASP A 114 -13.00 4.55 20.38
#